data_AF-A0AA94HLZ9-F1
#
_entry.id   AF-A0AA94HLZ9-F1
#
_cell.length_a   1.000
_cell.length_b   1.000
_cell.length_c   1.000
_cell.angle_alpha   90.00
_cell.angle_beta   90.00
_cell.angle_gamma   90.00
#
_symmetry.space_group_name_H-M   'P 1'
#
loop_
_entity.id
_entity.type
_entity.pdbx_description
1 polymer ?
#
loop_
_entity_poly.entity_id
_entity_poly.type
_entity_poly.pdbx_seq_one_letter_code
_entity_poly.pdbx_strand_id
1 'polypeptide(L)'
;MMGSLGHGEPDGPLPEIPSLDEVGAAFPVLLATLVPQPSIREIGVNTFVSSGDGVVDAQAAAIMYAIFWNPDDLDDPINHVVLTPELEAALANPSPRLPASAVEWIRWLRFPVAYEAVQTQVPGRGGQALPERLALHMRNVIGNTFREQRRPDPHEPWTFVDPPSAHEAAEASVIVDGAALPAISIDDEHVLGLGVELDDAVALIVWPKHLLPLVRLELTRRPRA
;
A
#
# COMPACT_ATOMS: atom_id res chain seq x y z
N MET A 1 -36.01 12.16 25.62
CA MET A 1 -35.18 10.93 25.75
C MET A 1 -35.98 9.80 25.14
N MET A 2 -35.55 9.00 24.16
CA MET A 2 -34.26 8.84 23.47
C MET A 2 -34.57 8.72 21.98
N GLY A 3 -33.89 9.52 21.15
CA GLY A 3 -33.87 9.34 19.69
C GLY A 3 -32.76 8.35 19.35
N SER A 4 -33.14 7.19 18.82
CA SER A 4 -32.24 6.22 18.23
C SER A 4 -31.73 6.77 16.90
N LEU A 5 -30.45 7.11 16.81
CA LEU A 5 -29.79 7.39 15.54
C LEU A 5 -29.46 6.05 14.89
N GLY A 6 -30.43 5.50 14.17
CA GLY A 6 -30.16 4.46 13.19
C GLY A 6 -29.36 5.07 12.05
N HIS A 7 -28.05 4.80 11.99
CA HIS A 7 -27.33 4.89 10.73
C HIS A 7 -27.82 3.74 9.84
N GLY A 8 -28.92 3.97 9.13
CA GLY A 8 -29.29 3.12 8.00
C GLY A 8 -28.14 3.16 7.01
N GLU A 9 -27.65 1.98 6.59
CA GLU A 9 -26.79 1.91 5.42
C GLU A 9 -27.50 2.63 4.27
N PRO A 10 -26.81 3.53 3.54
CA PRO A 10 -27.45 4.30 2.49
C PRO A 10 -27.98 3.36 1.39
N ASP A 11 -29.30 3.36 1.18
CA ASP A 11 -29.91 2.74 0.01
C ASP A 11 -29.45 3.49 -1.25
N GLY A 12 -28.64 2.82 -2.08
CA GLY A 12 -28.07 3.41 -3.28
C GLY A 12 -26.71 2.81 -3.68
N PRO A 13 -26.16 3.24 -4.83
CA PRO A 13 -24.79 2.91 -5.23
C PRO A 13 -23.80 3.50 -4.23
N LEU A 14 -22.74 2.75 -3.94
CA LEU A 14 -21.62 3.22 -3.14
C LEU A 14 -20.84 4.29 -3.92
N PRO A 15 -20.19 5.25 -3.22
CA PRO A 15 -19.39 6.27 -3.89
C PRO A 15 -18.24 5.66 -4.67
N GLU A 16 -17.85 6.31 -5.77
CA GLU A 16 -16.67 5.94 -6.55
C GLU A 16 -15.41 5.94 -5.65
N ILE A 17 -14.56 4.94 -5.87
CA ILE A 17 -13.23 4.90 -5.25
C ILE A 17 -12.35 5.88 -6.02
N PRO A 18 -11.69 6.84 -5.35
CA PRO A 18 -10.85 7.81 -6.03
C PRO A 18 -9.69 7.10 -6.74
N SER A 19 -9.42 7.53 -7.96
CA SER A 19 -8.28 7.11 -8.74
C SER A 19 -6.97 7.65 -8.16
N LEU A 20 -5.85 7.06 -8.58
CA LEU A 20 -4.53 7.53 -8.19
C LEU A 20 -4.27 8.97 -8.67
N ASP A 21 -4.82 9.37 -9.81
CA ASP A 21 -4.71 10.73 -10.34
C ASP A 21 -5.49 11.74 -9.50
N GLU A 22 -6.72 11.40 -9.09
CA GLU A 22 -7.53 12.24 -8.20
C GLU A 22 -6.87 12.41 -6.83
N VAL A 23 -6.34 11.32 -6.25
CA VAL A 23 -5.58 11.39 -5.01
C VAL A 23 -4.31 12.23 -5.21
N GLY A 24 -3.53 11.99 -6.28
CA GLY A 24 -2.31 12.75 -6.56
C GLY A 24 -2.55 14.25 -6.78
N ALA A 25 -3.68 14.63 -7.39
CA ALA A 25 -4.07 16.02 -7.58
C ALA A 25 -4.44 16.70 -6.25
N ALA A 26 -5.08 15.96 -5.32
CA ALA A 26 -5.49 16.48 -4.02
C ALA A 26 -4.39 16.36 -2.93
N PHE A 27 -3.38 15.51 -3.13
CA PHE A 27 -2.34 15.28 -2.13
C PHE A 27 -1.38 16.48 -2.01
N PRO A 28 -1.00 16.89 -0.79
CA PRO A 28 -0.18 18.08 -0.55
C PRO A 28 1.19 18.08 -1.27
N VAL A 29 1.75 16.90 -1.50
CA VAL A 29 3.06 16.67 -2.15
C VAL A 29 2.89 15.74 -3.35
N LEU A 30 3.92 15.64 -4.19
CA LEU A 30 3.92 14.63 -5.26
C LEU A 30 4.02 13.23 -4.66
N LEU A 31 3.20 12.30 -5.16
CA LEU A 31 3.26 10.91 -4.74
C LEU A 31 4.53 10.26 -5.28
N ALA A 32 5.29 9.60 -4.41
CA ALA A 32 6.28 8.63 -4.83
C ALA A 32 5.58 7.34 -5.29
N THR A 33 6.01 6.83 -6.44
CA THR A 33 5.56 5.56 -7.01
C THR A 33 6.75 4.79 -7.57
N LEU A 34 6.59 3.49 -7.81
CA LEU A 34 7.60 2.73 -8.56
C LEU A 34 7.65 3.22 -10.01
N VAL A 35 8.86 3.26 -10.57
CA VAL A 35 9.04 3.52 -12.00
C VAL A 35 8.21 2.49 -12.80
N PRO A 36 7.43 2.93 -13.82
CA PRO A 36 6.64 2.01 -14.64
C PRO A 36 7.50 0.87 -15.20
N GLN A 37 7.00 -0.36 -15.05
CA GLN A 37 7.67 -1.56 -15.54
C GLN A 37 6.64 -2.65 -15.86
N PRO A 38 6.93 -3.55 -16.83
CA PRO A 38 5.92 -4.46 -17.37
C PRO A 38 5.29 -5.40 -16.35
N SER A 39 6.05 -5.80 -15.33
CA SER A 39 5.67 -6.81 -14.34
C SER A 39 4.77 -6.31 -13.22
N ILE A 40 4.48 -5.01 -13.16
CA ILE A 40 3.59 -4.45 -12.12
C ILE A 40 2.67 -3.38 -12.70
N ARG A 41 1.54 -3.17 -12.03
CA ARG A 41 0.62 -2.08 -12.34
C ARG A 41 0.03 -1.49 -11.08
N GLU A 42 -0.01 -0.17 -11.00
CA GLU A 42 -0.75 0.55 -9.96
C GLU A 42 -2.24 0.23 -10.10
N ILE A 43 -2.88 -0.26 -9.03
CA ILE A 43 -4.29 -0.69 -9.06
C ILE A 43 -5.18 0.02 -8.02
N GLY A 44 -4.57 0.84 -7.16
CA GLY A 44 -5.32 1.63 -6.19
C GLY A 44 -4.42 2.35 -5.20
N VAL A 45 -5.05 3.21 -4.40
CA VAL A 45 -4.38 4.02 -3.38
C VAL A 45 -5.27 4.18 -2.16
N ASN A 46 -4.69 4.01 -0.98
CA ASN A 46 -5.31 4.32 0.30
C ASN A 46 -4.74 5.62 0.84
N THR A 47 -5.58 6.52 1.32
CA THR A 47 -5.13 7.74 2.02
C THR A 47 -5.44 7.67 3.50
N PHE A 48 -4.48 8.07 4.32
CA PHE A 48 -4.59 8.11 5.78
C PHE A 48 -4.35 9.53 6.26
N VAL A 49 -5.19 9.99 7.19
CA VAL A 49 -4.98 11.25 7.90
C VAL A 49 -5.02 10.92 9.39
N SER A 50 -3.93 11.22 10.08
CA SER A 50 -3.89 11.20 11.54
C SER A 50 -3.97 12.64 12.04
N SER A 51 -4.85 12.88 13.01
CA SER A 51 -5.00 14.19 13.63
C SER A 51 -5.13 14.07 15.15
N GLY A 52 -4.26 14.74 15.88
CA GLY A 52 -4.36 15.02 17.32
C GLY A 52 -4.78 16.48 17.54
N ASP A 53 -5.67 16.71 18.50
CA ASP A 53 -6.11 18.06 18.92
C ASP A 53 -6.55 19.01 17.78
N GLY A 54 -7.12 18.45 16.70
CA GLY A 54 -7.61 19.23 15.55
C GLY A 54 -6.52 19.70 14.58
N VAL A 55 -5.27 19.24 14.75
CA VAL A 55 -4.14 19.47 13.84
C VAL A 55 -3.85 18.19 13.07
N VAL A 56 -3.60 18.28 11.77
CA VAL A 56 -3.14 17.13 10.98
C VAL A 56 -1.71 16.80 11.39
N ASP A 57 -1.52 15.66 12.05
CA ASP A 57 -0.23 15.18 12.57
C ASP A 57 0.52 14.31 11.56
N ALA A 58 -0.19 13.67 10.63
CA ALA A 58 0.40 13.01 9.47
C ALA A 58 -0.64 12.80 8.37
N GLN A 59 -0.20 12.90 7.12
CA GLN A 59 -0.98 12.46 5.96
C GLN A 59 -0.13 11.48 5.16
N ALA A 60 -0.74 10.36 4.75
CA ALA A 60 -0.06 9.34 3.96
C ALA A 60 -0.94 8.87 2.79
N ALA A 61 -0.31 8.49 1.69
CA ALA A 61 -0.95 7.80 0.56
C ALA A 61 -0.15 6.53 0.27
N ALA A 62 -0.81 5.37 0.26
CA ALA A 62 -0.19 4.07 0.01
C ALA A 62 -0.75 3.43 -1.26
N ILE A 63 0.14 3.13 -2.20
CA ILE A 63 -0.17 2.59 -3.53
C ILE A 63 -0.10 1.07 -3.49
N MET A 64 -1.08 0.42 -4.11
CA MET A 64 -1.13 -1.02 -4.31
C MET A 64 -0.74 -1.38 -5.75
N TYR A 65 -0.09 -2.52 -5.94
CA TYR A 65 0.31 -3.00 -7.26
C TYR A 65 -0.20 -4.41 -7.53
N ALA A 66 -0.81 -4.62 -8.70
CA ALA A 66 -0.94 -5.96 -9.29
C ALA A 66 0.41 -6.38 -9.86
N ILE A 67 0.69 -7.69 -9.84
CA ILE A 67 1.95 -8.28 -10.27
C ILE A 67 1.71 -9.28 -11.40
N PHE A 68 2.57 -9.24 -12.40
CA PHE A 68 2.53 -10.10 -13.58
C PHE A 68 3.85 -10.85 -13.73
N TRP A 69 3.79 -12.17 -13.61
CA TRP A 69 4.88 -13.10 -13.91
C TRP A 69 5.12 -13.20 -15.43
N ASN A 70 4.04 -13.17 -16.22
CA ASN A 70 4.07 -13.10 -17.67
C ASN A 70 3.36 -11.81 -18.13
N PRO A 71 4.07 -10.68 -18.25
CA PRO A 71 3.45 -9.40 -18.63
C PRO A 71 2.99 -9.34 -20.09
N ASP A 72 3.45 -10.26 -20.94
CA ASP A 72 3.08 -10.32 -22.36
C ASP A 72 1.73 -11.04 -22.59
N ASP A 73 1.29 -11.84 -21.61
CA ASP A 73 0.00 -12.55 -21.63
C ASP A 73 -0.65 -12.51 -20.24
N LEU A 74 -1.51 -11.51 -20.00
CA LEU A 74 -2.19 -11.33 -18.72
C LEU A 74 -3.19 -12.45 -18.40
N ASP A 75 -3.60 -13.25 -19.39
CA ASP A 75 -4.50 -14.40 -19.19
C ASP A 75 -3.72 -15.69 -18.87
N ASP A 76 -2.39 -15.66 -18.93
CA ASP A 76 -1.55 -16.79 -18.52
C ASP A 76 -1.86 -17.14 -17.05
N PRO A 77 -2.23 -18.40 -16.74
CA PRO A 77 -2.53 -18.85 -15.38
C PRO A 77 -1.40 -18.58 -14.37
N ILE A 78 -0.14 -18.42 -14.81
CA ILE A 78 0.98 -18.05 -13.93
C ILE A 78 0.78 -16.68 -13.27
N ASN A 79 -0.01 -15.80 -13.89
CA ASN A 79 -0.35 -14.49 -13.36
C ASN A 79 -1.48 -14.54 -12.34
N HIS A 80 -2.22 -15.65 -12.21
CA HIS A 80 -3.48 -15.67 -11.47
C HIS A 80 -3.35 -16.38 -10.12
N VAL A 81 -4.03 -15.83 -9.12
CA VAL A 81 -4.22 -16.49 -7.82
C VAL A 81 -5.51 -17.32 -7.83
N VAL A 82 -5.58 -18.32 -6.96
CA VAL A 82 -6.84 -19.05 -6.73
C VAL A 82 -7.80 -18.13 -5.97
N LEU A 83 -8.94 -17.84 -6.59
CA LEU A 83 -9.99 -17.04 -5.98
C LEU A 83 -10.87 -17.87 -5.05
N THR A 84 -11.46 -17.22 -4.05
CA THR A 84 -12.53 -17.85 -3.26
C THR A 84 -13.82 -17.90 -4.08
N PRO A 85 -14.73 -18.85 -3.81
CA PRO A 85 -16.02 -18.92 -4.51
C PRO A 85 -16.83 -17.62 -4.42
N GLU A 86 -16.73 -16.89 -3.30
CA GLU A 86 -17.39 -15.61 -3.10
C GLU A 86 -16.84 -14.55 -4.06
N LEU A 87 -15.52 -14.52 -4.23
CA LEU A 87 -14.85 -13.57 -5.12
C LEU A 87 -15.10 -13.90 -6.60
N GLU A 88 -15.11 -15.19 -6.96
CA GLU A 88 -15.54 -15.64 -8.29
C GLU A 88 -16.97 -15.21 -8.60
N ALA A 89 -17.90 -15.41 -7.66
CA ALA A 89 -19.30 -15.00 -7.81
C ALA A 89 -19.44 -13.47 -7.94
N ALA A 90 -18.71 -12.70 -7.13
CA ALA A 90 -18.70 -11.24 -7.18
C ALA A 90 -18.18 -10.71 -8.53
N LEU A 91 -17.22 -11.41 -9.15
CA LEU A 91 -16.70 -11.06 -10.47
C LEU A 91 -17.66 -11.44 -11.61
N ALA A 92 -18.34 -12.58 -11.48
CA ALA A 92 -19.28 -13.06 -12.49
C ALA A 92 -20.58 -12.23 -12.52
N ASN A 93 -21.06 -11.80 -11.35
CA ASN A 93 -22.29 -11.03 -11.20
C ASN A 93 -22.12 -9.94 -10.13
N PRO A 94 -21.43 -8.82 -10.46
CA PRO A 94 -21.16 -7.76 -9.49
C PRO A 94 -22.47 -7.15 -8.98
N SER A 95 -22.51 -6.83 -7.69
CA SER A 95 -23.65 -6.15 -7.09
C SER A 95 -23.91 -4.82 -7.79
N PRO A 96 -25.17 -4.47 -8.11
CA PRO A 96 -25.51 -3.19 -8.74
C PRO A 96 -25.23 -1.98 -7.83
N ARG A 97 -24.92 -2.22 -6.53
CA ARG A 97 -24.49 -1.17 -5.61
C ARG A 97 -23.00 -0.84 -5.74
N LEU A 98 -22.20 -1.72 -6.33
CA LEU A 98 -20.76 -1.46 -6.49
C LEU A 98 -20.55 -0.47 -7.64
N PRO A 99 -19.77 0.61 -7.41
CA PRO A 99 -19.36 1.51 -8.48
C PRO A 99 -18.43 0.80 -9.47
N ALA A 100 -18.25 1.41 -10.65
CA ALA A 100 -17.42 0.82 -11.70
C ALA A 100 -15.97 0.62 -11.23
N SER A 101 -15.43 1.58 -10.47
CA SER A 101 -14.09 1.50 -9.87
C SER A 101 -13.93 0.34 -8.88
N ALA A 102 -14.97 0.03 -8.08
CA ALA A 102 -14.93 -1.11 -7.17
C ALA A 102 -14.94 -2.44 -7.96
N VAL A 103 -15.74 -2.52 -9.02
CA VAL A 103 -15.74 -3.71 -9.89
C VAL A 103 -14.38 -3.89 -10.57
N GLU A 104 -13.76 -2.80 -11.02
CA GLU A 104 -12.40 -2.85 -11.57
C GLU A 104 -11.37 -3.30 -10.53
N TRP A 105 -11.42 -2.76 -9.32
CA TRP A 105 -10.53 -3.18 -8.23
C TRP A 105 -10.65 -4.69 -7.93
N ILE A 106 -11.87 -5.22 -7.89
CA ILE A 106 -12.11 -6.67 -7.70
C ILE A 106 -11.48 -7.49 -8.85
N ARG A 107 -11.46 -6.98 -10.09
CA ARG A 107 -10.80 -7.69 -11.21
C ARG A 107 -9.31 -7.84 -10.99
N TRP A 108 -8.67 -6.86 -10.35
CA TRP A 108 -7.24 -6.94 -10.03
C TRP A 108 -6.92 -7.98 -8.95
N LEU A 109 -7.90 -8.40 -8.14
CA LEU A 109 -7.71 -9.49 -7.16
C LEU A 109 -7.47 -10.86 -7.80
N ARG A 110 -7.62 -10.98 -9.13
CA ARG A 110 -7.16 -12.15 -9.89
C ARG A 110 -5.65 -12.30 -9.90
N PHE A 111 -4.91 -11.22 -9.70
CA PHE A 111 -3.46 -11.21 -9.73
C PHE A 111 -2.89 -11.18 -8.31
N PRO A 112 -1.64 -11.65 -8.09
CA PRO A 112 -0.93 -11.34 -6.86
C PRO A 112 -0.85 -9.83 -6.68
N VAL A 113 -1.10 -9.36 -5.44
CA VAL A 113 -1.11 -7.94 -5.09
C VAL A 113 -0.02 -7.65 -4.06
N ALA A 114 0.80 -6.63 -4.33
CA ALA A 114 1.63 -6.00 -3.32
C ALA A 114 0.80 -4.89 -2.64
N TYR A 115 0.27 -5.22 -1.46
CA TYR A 115 -0.59 -4.30 -0.70
C TYR A 115 0.22 -3.17 -0.08
N GLU A 116 -0.22 -1.93 -0.33
CA GLU A 116 0.37 -0.71 0.25
C GLU A 116 1.88 -0.60 0.01
N ALA A 117 2.38 -1.16 -1.09
CA ALA A 117 3.79 -1.42 -1.30
C ALA A 117 4.67 -0.16 -1.38
N VAL A 118 4.09 0.97 -1.78
CA VAL A 118 4.77 2.28 -1.73
C VAL A 118 3.90 3.27 -0.97
N GLN A 119 4.44 3.85 0.08
CA GLN A 119 3.76 4.87 0.88
C GLN A 119 4.50 6.20 0.79
N THR A 120 3.79 7.26 0.40
CA THR A 120 4.25 8.65 0.52
C THR A 120 3.66 9.26 1.77
N GLN A 121 4.49 9.78 2.66
CA GLN A 121 4.07 10.43 3.90
C GLN A 121 4.50 11.90 3.91
N VAL A 122 3.59 12.78 4.32
CA VAL A 122 3.93 14.15 4.70
C VAL A 122 4.25 14.17 6.19
N PRO A 123 5.48 14.56 6.59
CA PRO A 123 5.81 14.69 8.00
C PRO A 123 4.98 15.79 8.66
N GLY A 124 4.27 15.48 9.75
CA GLY A 124 3.69 16.51 10.61
C GLY A 124 4.65 16.97 11.70
N ARG A 125 4.15 17.81 12.62
CA ARG A 125 4.94 18.37 13.72
C ARG A 125 5.33 17.26 14.71
N GLY A 126 6.63 17.14 15.02
CA GLY A 126 7.14 16.09 15.90
C GLY A 126 7.16 14.70 15.24
N GLY A 127 7.22 14.66 13.91
CA GLY A 127 7.20 13.43 13.13
C GLY A 127 8.22 12.39 13.62
N GLN A 128 7.77 11.14 13.63
CA GLN A 128 8.58 9.96 13.90
C GLN A 128 9.80 9.92 12.94
N ALA A 129 10.95 9.40 13.39
CA ALA A 129 12.13 9.26 12.55
C ALA A 129 11.93 8.16 11.48
N LEU A 130 12.74 8.22 10.41
CA LEU A 130 12.59 7.38 9.23
C LEU A 130 12.59 5.86 9.55
N PRO A 131 13.51 5.32 10.38
CA PRO A 131 13.50 3.91 10.76
C PRO A 131 12.20 3.44 11.41
N GLU A 132 11.65 4.25 12.30
CA GLU A 132 10.44 3.87 13.02
C GLU A 132 9.19 4.00 12.13
N ARG A 133 9.16 4.95 11.18
CA ARG A 133 8.12 5.02 10.13
C ARG A 133 8.15 3.78 9.25
N LEU A 134 9.34 3.37 8.80
CA LEU A 134 9.51 2.19 7.96
C LEU A 134 9.08 0.92 8.71
N ALA A 135 9.55 0.73 9.95
CA ALA A 135 9.17 -0.40 10.78
C ALA A 135 7.65 -0.49 11.01
N LEU A 136 7.00 0.65 11.30
CA LEU A 136 5.54 0.72 11.44
C LEU A 136 4.82 0.33 10.15
N HIS A 137 5.27 0.84 9.00
CA HIS A 137 4.67 0.51 7.71
C HIS A 137 4.85 -0.96 7.36
N MET A 138 6.04 -1.52 7.56
CA MET A 138 6.31 -2.96 7.38
C MET A 138 5.41 -3.81 8.25
N ARG A 139 5.25 -3.46 9.54
CA ARG A 139 4.35 -4.17 10.45
C ARG A 139 2.91 -4.20 9.93
N ASN A 140 2.41 -3.09 9.39
CA ASN A 140 1.06 -3.02 8.84
C ASN A 140 0.92 -3.91 7.59
N VAL A 141 1.88 -3.85 6.66
CA VAL A 141 1.88 -4.68 5.44
C VAL A 141 1.97 -6.18 5.80
N ILE A 142 2.82 -6.55 6.74
CA ILE A 142 2.94 -7.93 7.25
C ILE A 142 1.63 -8.37 7.91
N GLY A 143 1.06 -7.53 8.78
CA GLY A 143 -0.21 -7.83 9.46
C GLY A 143 -1.40 -7.99 8.51
N ASN A 144 -1.38 -7.34 7.35
CA ASN A 144 -2.41 -7.45 6.33
C ASN A 144 -2.17 -8.61 5.35
N THR A 145 -0.91 -8.94 5.02
CA THR A 145 -0.57 -9.85 3.91
C THR A 145 -0.05 -11.20 4.37
N PHE A 146 0.73 -11.24 5.46
CA PHE A 146 1.46 -12.43 5.93
C PHE A 146 0.99 -12.89 7.32
N ARG A 147 -0.19 -12.44 7.76
CA ARG A 147 -0.70 -12.69 9.12
C ARG A 147 -0.72 -14.16 9.49
N GLU A 148 -1.18 -15.01 8.58
CA GLU A 148 -1.28 -16.46 8.81
C GLU A 148 0.08 -17.16 8.87
N GLN A 149 1.12 -16.50 8.34
CA GLN A 149 2.50 -16.99 8.33
C GLN A 149 3.27 -16.52 9.58
N ARG A 150 2.77 -15.51 10.28
CA ARG A 150 3.38 -14.96 11.51
C ARG A 150 2.73 -15.51 12.77
N ARG A 151 3.54 -15.62 13.82
CA ARG A 151 3.07 -16.02 15.14
C ARG A 151 2.47 -14.80 15.85
N PRO A 152 1.17 -14.82 16.19
CA PRO A 152 0.57 -13.70 16.91
C PRO A 152 1.21 -13.53 18.28
N ASP A 153 1.37 -12.28 18.72
CA ASP A 153 1.83 -11.99 20.07
C ASP A 153 0.73 -12.35 21.10
N PRO A 154 1.05 -13.10 22.16
CA PRO A 154 0.07 -13.50 23.17
C PRO A 154 -0.54 -12.35 23.98
N HIS A 155 0.16 -11.23 24.11
CA HIS A 155 -0.23 -10.04 24.87
C HIS A 155 -0.83 -8.95 23.97
N GLU A 156 -0.45 -8.93 22.70
CA GLU A 156 -0.96 -8.00 21.70
C GLU A 156 -1.44 -8.76 20.44
N PRO A 157 -2.67 -9.30 20.40
CA PRO A 157 -3.14 -10.16 19.30
C PRO A 157 -3.13 -9.53 17.90
N TRP A 158 -2.94 -8.21 17.83
CA TRP A 158 -2.84 -7.43 16.60
C TRP A 158 -1.39 -7.25 16.10
N THR A 159 -0.39 -7.73 16.84
CA THR A 159 1.02 -7.81 16.45
C THR A 159 1.50 -9.26 16.43
N PHE A 160 2.78 -9.45 16.14
CA PHE A 160 3.45 -10.74 16.09
C PHE A 160 4.71 -10.71 16.97
N VAL A 161 5.22 -11.89 17.33
CA VAL A 161 6.30 -12.07 18.33
C VAL A 161 7.61 -11.38 17.91
N ASP A 162 7.83 -11.18 16.62
CA ASP A 162 9.05 -10.64 16.01
C ASP A 162 8.73 -9.52 14.99
N PRO A 163 8.20 -8.37 15.42
CA PRO A 163 7.89 -7.28 14.50
C PRO A 163 9.15 -6.58 14.01
N PRO A 164 9.19 -6.12 12.73
CA PRO A 164 10.25 -5.28 12.22
C PRO A 164 10.54 -4.12 13.18
N SER A 165 11.82 -3.88 13.42
CA SER A 165 12.28 -2.89 14.38
C SER A 165 13.14 -1.82 13.72
N ALA A 166 12.96 -0.58 14.16
CA ALA A 166 13.82 0.53 13.78
C ALA A 166 15.31 0.28 14.07
N HIS A 167 15.61 -0.55 15.07
CA HIS A 167 16.98 -0.92 15.43
C HIS A 167 17.67 -1.83 14.39
N GLU A 168 16.90 -2.44 13.49
CA GLU A 168 17.39 -3.30 12.41
C GLU A 168 17.68 -2.51 11.13
N ALA A 169 17.46 -1.20 11.16
CA ALA A 169 17.74 -0.33 10.01
C ALA A 169 19.24 -0.30 9.69
N ALA A 170 19.55 -0.57 8.42
CA ALA A 170 20.89 -0.46 7.86
C ALA A 170 20.94 0.64 6.79
N GLU A 171 22.12 1.22 6.58
CA GLU A 171 22.35 2.17 5.50
C GLU A 171 22.12 1.51 4.13
N ALA A 172 21.42 2.22 3.25
CA ALA A 172 21.09 1.78 1.91
C ALA A 172 21.11 2.96 0.92
N SER A 173 20.80 2.68 -0.34
CA SER A 173 20.55 3.69 -1.36
C SER A 173 19.38 3.28 -2.23
N VAL A 174 18.55 4.24 -2.63
CA VAL A 174 17.45 4.02 -3.58
C VAL A 174 17.55 5.04 -4.72
N ILE A 175 17.17 4.62 -5.92
CA ILE A 175 17.06 5.55 -7.05
C ILE A 175 15.71 6.25 -6.97
N VAL A 176 15.73 7.59 -6.98
CA VAL A 176 14.53 8.44 -7.06
C VAL A 176 14.73 9.41 -8.22
N ASP A 177 13.81 9.41 -9.18
CA ASP A 177 13.87 10.28 -10.37
C ASP A 177 15.23 10.18 -11.11
N GLY A 178 15.81 8.98 -11.14
CA GLY A 178 17.10 8.68 -11.78
C GLY A 178 18.35 9.03 -10.97
N ALA A 179 18.21 9.60 -9.76
CA ALA A 179 19.31 9.92 -8.86
C ALA A 179 19.38 8.96 -7.67
N ALA A 180 20.58 8.53 -7.28
CA ALA A 180 20.77 7.73 -6.06
C ALA A 180 20.71 8.64 -4.83
N LEU A 181 19.75 8.35 -3.93
CA LEU A 181 19.59 9.04 -2.66
C LEU A 181 19.96 8.12 -1.49
N PRO A 182 20.53 8.68 -0.39
CA PRO A 182 20.70 7.94 0.86
C PRO A 182 19.36 7.42 1.36
N ALA A 183 19.35 6.17 1.78
CA ALA A 183 18.16 5.49 2.27
C ALA A 183 18.52 4.63 3.48
N ILE A 184 17.49 4.04 4.08
CA ILE A 184 17.64 2.93 5.01
C ILE A 184 16.93 1.69 4.46
N SER A 185 17.39 0.52 4.89
CA SER A 185 16.68 -0.74 4.67
C SER A 185 16.43 -1.45 5.98
N ILE A 186 15.29 -2.14 6.09
CA ILE A 186 15.05 -3.13 7.14
C ILE A 186 14.72 -4.45 6.44
N ASP A 187 15.46 -5.50 6.81
CA ASP A 187 15.30 -6.82 6.22
C ASP A 187 14.47 -7.73 7.16
N ASP A 188 13.29 -8.12 6.71
CA ASP A 188 12.38 -9.00 7.46
C ASP A 188 12.29 -10.39 6.80
N GLU A 189 11.78 -11.41 7.49
CA GLU A 189 11.58 -12.75 6.92
C GLU A 189 10.82 -12.74 5.58
N HIS A 190 9.73 -11.96 5.46
CA HIS A 190 8.84 -12.01 4.29
C HIS A 190 8.98 -10.81 3.35
N VAL A 191 9.41 -9.68 3.88
CA VAL A 191 9.44 -8.41 3.15
C VAL A 191 10.79 -7.72 3.26
N LEU A 192 11.13 -6.92 2.25
CA LEU A 192 12.20 -5.94 2.31
C LEU A 192 11.57 -4.56 2.45
N GLY A 193 11.99 -3.80 3.46
CA GLY A 193 11.64 -2.40 3.64
C GLY A 193 12.74 -1.49 3.12
N LEU A 194 12.39 -0.41 2.40
CA LEU A 194 13.28 0.70 2.07
C LEU A 194 12.61 2.02 2.47
N GLY A 195 13.35 2.93 3.09
CA GLY A 195 12.87 4.26 3.44
C GLY A 195 13.82 5.33 2.93
N VAL A 196 13.28 6.40 2.36
CA VAL A 196 14.05 7.56 1.86
C VAL A 196 13.36 8.86 2.24
N GLU A 197 14.16 9.82 2.71
CA GLU A 197 13.70 11.20 2.88
C GLU A 197 13.78 11.94 1.55
N LEU A 198 12.69 12.63 1.22
CA LEU A 198 12.59 13.53 0.08
C LEU A 198 12.47 14.97 0.60
N ASP A 199 12.59 15.95 -0.29
CA ASP A 199 12.59 17.37 0.12
C ASP A 199 11.34 17.81 0.90
N ASP A 200 10.18 17.24 0.56
CA ASP A 200 8.86 17.61 1.09
C ASP A 200 8.09 16.42 1.69
N ALA A 201 8.65 15.22 1.64
CA ALA A 201 7.96 13.97 1.96
C ALA A 201 8.92 12.89 2.42
N VAL A 202 8.36 11.79 2.92
CA VAL A 202 9.08 10.52 3.12
C VAL A 202 8.44 9.48 2.20
N ALA A 203 9.27 8.72 1.49
CA ALA A 203 8.81 7.57 0.72
C ALA A 203 9.29 6.27 1.37
N LEU A 204 8.35 5.35 1.56
CA LEU A 204 8.59 4.03 2.12
C LEU A 204 8.18 2.98 1.09
N ILE A 205 9.01 1.97 0.90
CA ILE A 205 8.72 0.80 0.07
C ILE A 205 8.70 -0.41 1.00
N VAL A 206 7.67 -1.25 0.89
CA VAL A 206 7.65 -2.58 1.50
C VAL A 206 7.29 -3.58 0.43
N TRP A 207 8.26 -4.43 0.08
CA TRP A 207 8.10 -5.38 -1.01
C TRP A 207 8.24 -6.83 -0.56
N PRO A 208 7.35 -7.75 -0.97
CA PRO A 208 7.51 -9.17 -0.70
C PRO A 208 8.80 -9.73 -1.31
N LYS A 209 9.64 -10.38 -0.51
CA LYS A 209 10.95 -10.89 -0.95
C LYS A 209 10.85 -11.86 -2.12
N HIS A 210 9.85 -12.74 -2.10
CA HIS A 210 9.63 -13.74 -3.16
C HIS A 210 9.27 -13.10 -4.53
N LEU A 211 8.93 -11.81 -4.56
CA LEU A 211 8.58 -11.06 -5.76
C LEU A 211 9.68 -10.07 -6.19
N LEU A 212 10.79 -9.99 -5.44
CA LEU A 212 11.94 -9.15 -5.83
C LEU A 212 12.51 -9.46 -7.22
N PRO A 213 12.55 -10.73 -7.69
CA PRO A 213 13.06 -11.02 -9.03
C PRO A 213 12.27 -10.37 -10.18
N LEU A 214 11.04 -9.93 -9.92
CA LEU A 214 10.15 -9.36 -10.93
C LEU A 214 10.20 -7.83 -10.98
N VAL A 215 10.81 -7.17 -9.99
CA VAL A 215 10.64 -5.73 -9.79
C VAL A 215 11.98 -5.01 -9.66
N ARG A 216 12.03 -3.78 -10.17
CA ARG A 216 13.04 -2.80 -9.77
C ARG A 216 12.41 -1.85 -8.76
N LEU A 217 13.03 -1.75 -7.58
CA LEU A 217 12.59 -0.85 -6.51
C LEU A 217 13.18 0.56 -6.72
N GLU A 218 12.89 1.15 -7.87
CA GLU A 218 13.24 2.52 -8.21
C GLU A 218 11.99 3.39 -8.12
N LEU A 219 12.12 4.56 -7.52
CA LEU A 219 11.02 5.50 -7.34
C LEU A 219 11.04 6.61 -8.39
N THR A 220 9.86 7.13 -8.67
CA THR A 220 9.67 8.41 -9.33
C THR A 220 8.56 9.21 -8.65
N ARG A 221 8.64 10.54 -8.72
CA ARG A 221 7.57 11.43 -8.29
C ARG A 221 6.53 11.57 -9.40
N ARG A 222 5.32 11.08 -9.15
CA ARG A 222 4.20 11.17 -10.08
C ARG A 222 3.87 12.64 -10.35
N PRO A 223 3.83 13.10 -11.62
CA PRO A 223 3.34 14.43 -11.96
C PRO A 223 1.88 14.61 -11.54
N ARG A 224 1.48 15.84 -11.19
CA ARG A 224 0.05 16.16 -11.03
C ARG A 224 -0.62 16.16 -12.40
N ALA A 225 -1.72 15.42 -12.52
CA ALA A 225 -2.59 15.42 -13.69
C ALA A 225 -3.47 16.68 -13.72
#